data_AF-A0A7S0KZF9-F1
#
_entry.id   AF-A0A7S0KZF9-F1
#
_cell.length_a   1.000
_cell.length_b   1.000
_cell.length_c   1.000
_cell.angle_alpha   90.00
_cell.angle_beta   90.00
_cell.angle_gamma   90.00
#
_symmetry.space_group_name_H-M   'P 1'
#
loop_
_entity.id
_entity.type
_entity.pdbx_description
1 polymer ?
#
loop_
_entity_poly.entity_id
_entity_poly.type
_entity_poly.pdbx_seq_one_letter_code
_entity_poly.pdbx_strand_id
1 'polypeptide(L)'
;LQAQGVLSDEHAIGITNNMDWREPGSGAPLDIAAAQAMLEGQLGWYADPIYGVGGHHDYPDSMKRLRPYLPAFSDDEKYQLAASRPDFFGLNHYGTGFVMVDPATKAASVTEQGIVQGQSAWLYGAAWGFRKLLNWVSRRYGPKTPIVCTEAGWSTAASSALEAKYDVGRTMYYYSYLSEAHRAITEDEVHFVGFYAWSLMDNFEWEMGYEERFGVLYNDFEEGVDEGTPGPQTPVYNPYSGQVGGECGLKCSTSSKPSTARASAQTRHVKNSLLWLQRLWNTSTIPDPARFLAASLGGDICYGRGSYSKGGGAVTCALNLSYPGPIESPAGPRGRAGRGGGAGGGGGPPPP
;
A
#
# COMPACT_ATOMS: atom_id res chain seq x y z
N LEU A 1 8.82 23.76 -8.87
CA LEU A 1 10.11 23.05 -8.74
C LEU A 1 10.86 22.99 -10.06
N GLN A 2 10.27 22.46 -11.15
CA GLN A 2 10.86 22.53 -12.50
C GLN A 2 11.09 23.98 -12.98
N ALA A 3 10.11 24.87 -12.82
CA ALA A 3 10.26 26.30 -13.15
C ALA A 3 11.35 27.04 -12.32
N GLN A 4 11.80 26.44 -11.22
CA GLN A 4 12.87 26.96 -10.36
C GLN A 4 14.21 26.23 -10.59
N GLY A 5 14.28 25.32 -11.58
CA GLY A 5 15.48 24.53 -11.89
C GLY A 5 15.84 23.46 -10.86
N VAL A 6 14.96 23.17 -9.91
CA VAL A 6 15.21 22.16 -8.84
C VAL A 6 14.99 20.74 -9.34
N LEU A 7 14.03 20.56 -10.26
CA LEU A 7 13.77 19.29 -10.93
C LEU A 7 14.11 19.45 -12.41
N SER A 8 14.83 18.48 -12.96
CA SER A 8 15.10 18.33 -14.40
C SER A 8 14.06 17.44 -15.08
N ASP A 9 14.14 17.32 -16.40
CA ASP A 9 13.32 16.42 -17.22
C ASP A 9 13.55 14.93 -16.93
N GLU A 10 14.53 14.59 -16.09
CA GLU A 10 14.77 13.23 -15.59
C GLU A 10 13.92 12.87 -14.36
N HIS A 11 13.21 13.84 -13.79
CA HIS A 11 12.35 13.64 -12.63
C HIS A 11 10.89 13.48 -13.08
N ALA A 12 10.18 12.58 -12.40
CA ALA A 12 8.76 12.36 -12.62
C ALA A 12 7.97 12.63 -11.34
N ILE A 13 6.81 13.29 -11.47
CA ILE A 13 5.86 13.54 -10.39
C ILE A 13 4.48 13.00 -10.75
N GLY A 14 3.83 12.40 -9.76
CA GLY A 14 2.51 11.84 -9.88
C GLY A 14 1.80 11.84 -8.54
N ILE A 15 0.55 11.40 -8.54
CA ILE A 15 -0.20 11.11 -7.33
C ILE A 15 -0.61 9.64 -7.33
N THR A 16 -0.75 9.06 -6.14
CA THR A 16 -1.38 7.74 -6.00
C THR A 16 -2.84 7.88 -5.61
N ASN A 17 -3.71 7.13 -6.27
CA ASN A 17 -5.12 7.00 -5.92
C ASN A 17 -5.43 5.55 -5.59
N ASN A 18 -6.28 5.32 -4.57
CA ASN A 18 -6.71 3.98 -4.19
C ASN A 18 -8.02 3.59 -4.90
N MET A 19 -8.03 2.46 -5.60
CA MET A 19 -9.25 1.93 -6.23
C MET A 19 -9.23 0.41 -6.32
N ASP A 20 -10.31 -0.21 -5.84
CA ASP A 20 -10.64 -1.60 -6.15
C ASP A 20 -11.49 -1.68 -7.41
N TRP A 21 -11.39 -2.78 -8.15
CA TRP A 21 -12.25 -2.95 -9.32
C TRP A 21 -13.69 -3.22 -8.88
N ARG A 22 -14.64 -2.56 -9.54
CA ARG A 22 -16.07 -2.73 -9.32
C ARG A 22 -16.69 -3.29 -10.59
N GLU A 23 -16.91 -4.60 -10.62
CA GLU A 23 -17.55 -5.30 -11.73
C GLU A 23 -19.07 -5.19 -11.60
N PRO A 24 -19.84 -4.96 -12.67
CA PRO A 24 -21.29 -5.13 -12.61
C PRO A 24 -21.64 -6.58 -12.26
N GLY A 25 -22.46 -6.81 -11.22
CA GLY A 25 -22.83 -8.16 -10.81
C GLY A 25 -23.80 -8.85 -11.78
N SER A 26 -24.41 -8.09 -12.69
CA SER A 26 -25.17 -8.62 -13.82
C SER A 26 -25.08 -7.71 -15.05
N GLY A 27 -25.65 -8.16 -16.18
CA GLY A 27 -25.80 -7.35 -17.39
C GLY A 27 -26.92 -6.31 -17.32
N ALA A 28 -27.58 -6.14 -16.17
CA ALA A 28 -28.63 -5.14 -16.01
C ALA A 28 -28.05 -3.72 -16.16
N PRO A 29 -28.73 -2.81 -16.89
CA PRO A 29 -28.24 -1.44 -17.07
C PRO A 29 -28.00 -0.68 -15.76
N LEU A 30 -28.76 -0.97 -14.70
CA LEU A 30 -28.59 -0.34 -13.39
C LEU A 30 -27.29 -0.79 -12.70
N ASP A 31 -26.96 -2.08 -12.77
CA ASP A 31 -25.71 -2.60 -12.18
C ASP A 31 -24.49 -2.03 -12.91
N ILE A 32 -24.55 -1.97 -14.25
CA ILE A 32 -23.50 -1.38 -15.08
C ILE A 32 -23.30 0.10 -14.75
N ALA A 33 -24.38 0.88 -14.67
CA ALA A 33 -24.32 2.29 -14.34
C ALA A 33 -23.82 2.52 -12.90
N ALA A 34 -24.24 1.69 -11.94
CA ALA A 34 -23.78 1.78 -10.56
C ALA A 34 -22.30 1.44 -10.41
N ALA A 35 -21.81 0.39 -11.09
CA ALA A 35 -20.39 0.04 -11.11
C ALA A 35 -19.53 1.18 -11.67
N GLN A 36 -19.94 1.78 -12.79
CA GLN A 36 -19.26 2.95 -13.36
C GLN A 36 -19.29 4.15 -12.41
N ALA A 37 -20.43 4.42 -11.78
CA ALA A 37 -20.55 5.53 -10.82
C ALA A 37 -19.68 5.31 -9.56
N MET A 38 -19.41 4.07 -9.15
CA MET A 38 -18.48 3.77 -8.06
C MET A 38 -17.02 3.99 -8.47
N LEU A 39 -16.62 3.57 -9.68
CA LEU A 39 -15.28 3.86 -10.22
C LEU A 39 -15.05 5.38 -10.32
N GLU A 40 -16.04 6.12 -10.82
CA GLU A 40 -15.99 7.57 -10.89
C GLU A 40 -16.00 8.21 -9.50
N GLY A 41 -16.83 7.71 -8.57
CA GLY A 41 -16.95 8.25 -7.22
C GLY A 41 -15.73 8.04 -6.32
N GLN A 42 -14.87 7.07 -6.63
CA GLN A 42 -13.67 6.77 -5.85
C GLN A 42 -12.38 7.16 -6.60
N LEU A 43 -12.17 6.65 -7.82
CA LEU A 43 -10.98 6.98 -8.61
C LEU A 43 -11.16 8.27 -9.40
N GLY A 44 -12.26 8.38 -10.15
CA GLY A 44 -12.54 9.55 -11.01
C GLY A 44 -12.65 10.86 -10.23
N TRP A 45 -13.05 10.83 -8.97
CA TRP A 45 -13.14 12.00 -8.10
C TRP A 45 -11.84 12.81 -8.11
N TYR A 46 -10.71 12.15 -7.89
CA TYR A 46 -9.40 12.80 -7.88
C TYR A 46 -8.75 12.79 -9.25
N ALA A 47 -8.94 11.71 -10.02
CA ALA A 47 -8.23 11.51 -11.26
C ALA A 47 -8.78 12.34 -12.43
N ASP A 48 -10.10 12.50 -12.58
CA ASP A 48 -10.67 13.28 -13.70
C ASP A 48 -10.21 14.75 -13.69
N PRO A 49 -10.22 15.48 -12.55
CA PRO A 49 -9.70 16.85 -12.52
C PRO A 49 -8.20 16.93 -12.86
N ILE A 50 -7.40 15.93 -12.46
CA ILE A 50 -5.94 15.97 -12.58
C ILE A 50 -5.47 15.53 -13.97
N TYR A 51 -5.93 14.39 -14.46
CA TYR A 51 -5.49 13.81 -15.72
C TYR A 51 -6.34 14.26 -16.92
N GLY A 52 -7.57 14.71 -16.64
CA GLY A 52 -8.52 15.15 -17.65
C GLY A 52 -9.13 13.99 -18.44
N VAL A 53 -10.38 14.13 -18.85
CA VAL A 53 -11.06 13.18 -19.74
C VAL A 53 -11.30 13.88 -21.07
N GLY A 54 -10.61 13.44 -22.13
CA GLY A 54 -10.66 14.12 -23.42
C GLY A 54 -10.16 15.58 -23.39
N GLY A 55 -9.30 15.92 -22.42
CA GLY A 55 -8.81 17.29 -22.19
C GLY A 55 -9.72 18.15 -21.31
N HIS A 56 -10.82 17.60 -20.79
CA HIS A 56 -11.68 18.29 -19.82
C HIS A 56 -11.27 17.93 -18.40
N HIS A 57 -10.88 18.96 -17.63
CA HIS A 57 -10.44 18.84 -16.24
C HIS A 57 -11.57 19.30 -15.30
N ASP A 58 -12.43 18.38 -14.88
CA ASP A 58 -13.53 18.63 -13.93
C ASP A 58 -13.89 17.31 -13.23
N TYR A 59 -14.78 17.36 -12.24
CA TYR A 59 -15.31 16.14 -11.62
C TYR A 59 -16.14 15.31 -12.63
N PRO A 60 -16.22 13.98 -12.43
CA PRO A 60 -17.11 13.13 -13.22
C PRO A 60 -18.56 13.64 -13.16
N ASP A 61 -19.30 13.53 -14.27
CA ASP A 61 -20.69 13.99 -14.32
C ASP A 61 -21.58 13.26 -13.31
N SER A 62 -21.29 11.97 -13.05
CA SER A 62 -22.01 11.23 -12.02
C SER A 62 -21.87 11.91 -10.65
N MET A 63 -20.71 12.48 -10.30
CA MET A 63 -20.49 13.13 -9.01
C MET A 63 -21.13 14.52 -8.90
N LYS A 64 -21.36 15.22 -10.02
CA LYS A 64 -21.98 16.56 -10.01
C LYS A 64 -23.41 16.56 -9.43
N ARG A 65 -24.06 15.39 -9.32
CA ARG A 65 -25.32 15.22 -8.58
C ARG A 65 -25.23 15.54 -7.08
N LEU A 66 -24.02 15.55 -6.50
CA LEU A 66 -23.76 15.82 -5.09
C LEU A 66 -23.68 17.32 -4.75
N ARG A 67 -23.92 18.21 -5.73
CA ARG A 67 -24.06 19.65 -5.47
C ARG A 67 -25.20 19.89 -4.47
N PRO A 68 -25.04 20.78 -3.49
CA PRO A 68 -23.98 21.78 -3.35
C PRO A 68 -22.74 21.34 -2.55
N TYR A 69 -22.67 20.10 -2.06
CA TYR A 69 -21.60 19.64 -1.16
C TYR A 69 -20.26 19.38 -1.86
N LEU A 70 -20.30 19.23 -3.18
CA LEU A 70 -19.11 19.22 -4.02
C LEU A 70 -18.84 20.68 -4.46
N PRO A 71 -17.63 21.23 -4.37
CA PRO A 71 -17.28 22.54 -4.92
C PRO A 71 -17.09 22.49 -6.44
N ALA A 72 -17.25 23.62 -7.14
CA ALA A 72 -17.00 23.71 -8.57
C ALA A 72 -15.64 24.33 -8.85
N PHE A 73 -14.88 23.75 -9.77
CA PHE A 73 -13.67 24.37 -10.28
C PHE A 73 -14.03 25.58 -11.16
N SER A 74 -13.40 26.71 -10.88
CA SER A 74 -13.37 27.89 -11.74
C SER A 74 -12.60 27.60 -13.04
N ASP A 75 -12.82 28.42 -14.07
CA ASP A 75 -12.11 28.25 -15.36
C ASP A 75 -10.59 28.39 -15.20
N ASP A 76 -10.12 29.26 -14.28
CA ASP A 76 -8.70 29.43 -13.97
C ASP A 76 -8.10 28.18 -13.32
N GLU A 77 -8.80 27.53 -12.39
CA GLU A 77 -8.35 26.28 -11.77
C GLU A 77 -8.29 25.15 -12.81
N LYS A 78 -9.29 25.05 -13.69
CA LYS A 78 -9.31 24.07 -14.78
C LYS A 78 -8.14 24.28 -15.74
N TYR A 79 -7.83 25.54 -16.05
CA TYR A 79 -6.67 25.91 -16.87
C TYR A 79 -5.35 25.49 -16.19
N GLN A 80 -5.21 25.76 -14.89
CA GLN A 80 -4.01 25.38 -14.13
C GLN A 80 -3.83 23.86 -14.06
N LEU A 81 -4.91 23.10 -13.87
CA LEU A 81 -4.90 21.64 -13.89
C LEU A 81 -4.49 21.10 -15.28
N ALA A 82 -5.05 21.66 -16.35
CA ALA A 82 -4.71 21.28 -17.71
C ALA A 82 -3.23 21.54 -18.06
N ALA A 83 -2.64 22.59 -17.47
CA ALA A 83 -1.23 22.93 -17.61
C ALA A 83 -0.29 22.08 -16.73
N SER A 84 -0.80 21.48 -15.66
CA SER A 84 -0.01 20.78 -14.63
C SER A 84 -0.15 19.25 -14.73
N ARG A 85 0.16 18.69 -15.91
CA ARG A 85 -0.02 17.25 -16.17
C ARG A 85 0.99 16.41 -15.39
N PRO A 86 0.55 15.42 -14.60
CA PRO A 86 1.46 14.47 -13.98
C PRO A 86 2.18 13.59 -15.01
N ASP A 87 3.39 13.14 -14.67
CA ASP A 87 4.24 12.32 -15.54
C ASP A 87 3.80 10.85 -15.61
N PHE A 88 3.07 10.37 -14.60
CA PHE A 88 2.51 9.03 -14.54
C PHE A 88 1.21 9.00 -13.72
N PHE A 89 0.42 7.96 -13.94
CA PHE A 89 -0.76 7.63 -13.15
C PHE A 89 -0.39 6.64 -12.05
N GLY A 90 -0.39 7.08 -10.79
CA GLY A 90 -0.18 6.22 -9.63
C GLY A 90 -1.49 5.57 -9.15
N LEU A 91 -1.45 4.27 -8.88
CA LEU A 91 -2.61 3.48 -8.46
C LEU A 91 -2.25 2.53 -7.32
N ASN A 92 -2.97 2.65 -6.21
CA ASN A 92 -3.06 1.61 -5.19
C ASN A 92 -4.25 0.71 -5.55
N HIS A 93 -4.01 -0.59 -5.71
CA HIS A 93 -5.07 -1.55 -6.05
C HIS A 93 -4.88 -2.85 -5.27
N TYR A 94 -5.91 -3.21 -4.51
CA TYR A 94 -5.83 -4.37 -3.62
C TYR A 94 -6.83 -5.45 -4.00
N GLY A 95 -8.07 -5.07 -4.28
CA GLY A 95 -9.17 -6.01 -4.41
C GLY A 95 -10.16 -5.73 -5.53
N THR A 96 -11.19 -6.57 -5.57
CA THR A 96 -12.23 -6.54 -6.57
C THR A 96 -13.55 -6.96 -5.93
N GLY A 97 -14.65 -6.35 -6.36
CA GLY A 97 -15.99 -6.74 -5.94
C GLY A 97 -17.02 -6.52 -7.04
N PHE A 98 -18.21 -7.06 -6.84
CA PHE A 98 -19.36 -6.92 -7.74
C PHE A 98 -20.33 -5.88 -7.21
N VAL A 99 -20.91 -5.08 -8.10
CA VAL A 99 -21.92 -4.08 -7.78
C VAL A 99 -23.27 -4.56 -8.25
N MET A 100 -24.23 -4.61 -7.33
CA MET A 100 -25.61 -5.00 -7.59
C MET A 100 -26.54 -3.87 -7.14
N VAL A 101 -27.58 -3.61 -7.93
CA VAL A 101 -28.64 -2.67 -7.58
C VAL A 101 -29.90 -3.44 -7.27
N ASP A 102 -30.44 -3.25 -6.06
CA ASP A 102 -31.75 -3.77 -5.70
C ASP A 102 -32.82 -3.10 -6.60
N PRO A 103 -33.56 -3.87 -7.43
CA PRO A 103 -34.55 -3.30 -8.32
C PRO A 103 -35.70 -2.58 -7.61
N ALA A 104 -36.01 -2.95 -6.37
CA ALA A 104 -37.10 -2.39 -5.58
C ALA A 104 -36.69 -1.08 -4.89
N THR A 105 -35.54 -1.07 -4.20
CA THR A 105 -35.09 0.10 -3.44
C THR A 105 -34.20 1.05 -4.25
N LYS A 106 -33.66 0.59 -5.38
CA LYS A 106 -32.61 1.26 -6.18
C LYS A 106 -31.31 1.48 -5.40
N ALA A 107 -31.13 0.83 -4.26
CA ALA A 107 -29.90 0.87 -3.50
C ALA A 107 -28.83 0.02 -4.20
N ALA A 108 -27.64 0.59 -4.37
CA ALA A 108 -26.47 -0.15 -4.84
C ALA A 108 -25.71 -0.73 -3.63
N SER A 109 -25.25 -1.97 -3.76
CA SER A 109 -24.36 -2.61 -2.80
C SER A 109 -23.18 -3.27 -3.51
N VAL A 110 -22.11 -3.49 -2.76
CA VAL A 110 -20.96 -4.26 -3.20
C VAL A 110 -21.02 -5.64 -2.53
N THR A 111 -20.68 -6.68 -3.29
CA THR A 111 -20.49 -8.05 -2.80
C THR A 111 -19.23 -8.65 -3.39
N GLU A 112 -18.48 -9.38 -2.57
CA GLU A 112 -17.25 -10.07 -2.95
C GLU A 112 -17.44 -11.59 -2.98
N GLN A 113 -18.70 -12.03 -3.15
CA GLN A 113 -19.06 -13.44 -3.16
C GLN A 113 -18.22 -14.22 -4.20
N GLY A 114 -17.53 -15.26 -3.73
CA GLY A 114 -16.68 -16.12 -4.56
C GLY A 114 -15.26 -15.59 -4.78
N ILE A 115 -14.90 -14.44 -4.21
CA ILE A 115 -13.54 -13.91 -4.23
C ILE A 115 -12.81 -14.30 -2.94
N VAL A 116 -11.53 -14.64 -3.06
CA VAL A 116 -10.71 -15.03 -1.90
C VAL A 116 -10.44 -13.80 -1.04
N GLN A 117 -10.67 -13.94 0.27
CA GLN A 117 -10.39 -12.92 1.26
C GLN A 117 -9.00 -13.11 1.88
N GLY A 118 -8.29 -12.01 2.11
CA GLY A 118 -7.08 -11.98 2.93
C GLY A 118 -7.39 -11.94 4.42
N GLN A 119 -6.39 -11.59 5.24
CA GLN A 119 -6.62 -11.40 6.68
C GLN A 119 -7.50 -10.17 6.94
N SER A 120 -7.28 -9.10 6.18
CA SER A 120 -8.03 -7.85 6.32
C SER A 120 -9.45 -8.05 5.83
N ALA A 121 -10.43 -7.60 6.62
CA ALA A 121 -11.84 -7.80 6.31
C ALA A 121 -12.25 -7.21 4.95
N TRP A 122 -11.57 -6.16 4.49
CA TRP A 122 -11.83 -5.46 3.23
C TRP A 122 -11.07 -6.04 2.02
N LEU A 123 -10.10 -6.93 2.24
CA LEU A 123 -9.17 -7.36 1.20
C LEU A 123 -9.70 -8.61 0.46
N TYR A 124 -10.24 -8.41 -0.73
CA TYR A 124 -10.74 -9.49 -1.60
C TYR A 124 -10.01 -9.50 -2.94
N GLY A 125 -9.04 -10.40 -3.10
CA GLY A 125 -8.11 -10.37 -4.23
C GLY A 125 -8.62 -11.10 -5.47
N ALA A 126 -8.68 -10.41 -6.60
CA ALA A 126 -8.98 -11.00 -7.89
C ALA A 126 -8.22 -10.30 -9.03
N ALA A 127 -7.17 -10.95 -9.54
CA ALA A 127 -6.26 -10.35 -10.52
C ALA A 127 -6.93 -9.92 -11.84
N TRP A 128 -8.03 -10.57 -12.23
CA TRP A 128 -8.78 -10.17 -13.42
C TRP A 128 -9.36 -8.75 -13.28
N GLY A 129 -9.70 -8.33 -12.05
CA GLY A 129 -10.17 -6.97 -11.79
C GLY A 129 -9.04 -5.95 -11.92
N PHE A 130 -7.81 -6.33 -11.54
CA PHE A 130 -6.63 -5.49 -11.73
C PHE A 130 -6.41 -5.15 -13.21
N ARG A 131 -6.38 -6.15 -14.09
CA ARG A 131 -6.26 -5.91 -15.55
C ARG A 131 -7.41 -5.07 -16.10
N LYS A 132 -8.65 -5.29 -15.64
CA LYS A 132 -9.79 -4.45 -16.03
C LYS A 132 -9.63 -3.00 -15.59
N LEU A 133 -9.14 -2.76 -14.38
CA LEU A 133 -8.88 -1.42 -13.87
C LEU A 133 -7.76 -0.72 -14.64
N LEU A 134 -6.65 -1.43 -14.94
CA LEU A 134 -5.58 -0.92 -15.79
C LEU A 134 -6.09 -0.51 -17.18
N ASN A 135 -6.96 -1.33 -17.77
CA ASN A 135 -7.65 -1.01 -19.02
C ASN A 135 -8.55 0.22 -18.91
N TRP A 136 -9.33 0.33 -17.82
CA TRP A 136 -10.21 1.46 -17.59
C TRP A 136 -9.43 2.76 -17.49
N VAL A 137 -8.34 2.78 -16.72
CA VAL A 137 -7.42 3.93 -16.59
C VAL A 137 -6.81 4.30 -17.94
N SER A 138 -6.25 3.32 -18.66
CA SER A 138 -5.65 3.50 -19.98
C SER A 138 -6.62 4.12 -20.99
N ARG A 139 -7.86 3.60 -21.06
CA ARG A 139 -8.88 4.12 -21.99
C ARG A 139 -9.37 5.50 -21.60
N ARG A 140 -9.48 5.80 -20.30
CA ARG A 140 -10.05 7.06 -19.81
C ARG A 140 -9.07 8.23 -19.89
N TYR A 141 -7.82 8.00 -19.52
CA TYR A 141 -6.80 9.05 -19.40
C TYR A 141 -5.73 8.99 -20.51
N GLY A 142 -5.88 8.08 -21.46
CA GLY A 142 -5.06 7.97 -22.66
C GLY A 142 -4.07 6.80 -22.63
N PRO A 143 -3.92 6.07 -23.75
CA PRO A 143 -3.17 4.81 -23.80
C PRO A 143 -1.66 4.98 -23.61
N LYS A 144 -1.14 6.20 -23.77
CA LYS A 144 0.28 6.52 -23.58
C LYS A 144 0.62 6.93 -22.16
N THR A 145 -0.37 7.17 -21.30
CA THR A 145 -0.14 7.58 -19.91
C THR A 145 0.52 6.43 -19.15
N PRO A 146 1.76 6.60 -18.64
CA PRO A 146 2.43 5.55 -17.88
C PRO A 146 1.64 5.25 -16.62
N ILE A 147 1.31 3.99 -16.36
CA ILE A 147 0.61 3.56 -15.15
C ILE A 147 1.61 2.86 -14.24
N VAL A 148 1.67 3.29 -12.98
CA VAL A 148 2.45 2.65 -11.92
C VAL A 148 1.47 2.17 -10.86
N CYS A 149 1.46 0.86 -10.60
CA CYS A 149 0.85 0.35 -9.39
C CYS A 149 1.78 0.66 -8.22
N THR A 150 1.45 1.69 -7.47
CA THR A 150 2.27 2.21 -6.37
C THR A 150 2.09 1.42 -5.09
N GLU A 151 0.97 0.72 -4.94
CA GLU A 151 0.77 -0.28 -3.91
C GLU A 151 -0.19 -1.38 -4.37
N ALA A 152 0.17 -2.62 -4.07
CA ALA A 152 -0.72 -3.78 -4.07
C ALA A 152 -0.12 -4.82 -3.11
N GLY A 153 -0.96 -5.55 -2.37
CA GLY A 153 -0.45 -6.42 -1.32
C GLY A 153 -1.46 -7.41 -0.80
N TRP A 154 -0.96 -8.34 0.02
CA TRP A 154 -1.78 -9.36 0.67
C TRP A 154 -1.50 -9.43 2.16
N SER A 155 -2.54 -9.31 2.97
CA SER A 155 -2.44 -9.49 4.42
C SER A 155 -2.60 -10.94 4.83
N THR A 156 -1.83 -11.33 5.83
CA THR A 156 -1.89 -12.65 6.47
C THR A 156 -1.84 -12.47 7.98
N ALA A 157 -2.51 -13.34 8.74
CA ALA A 157 -2.14 -13.56 10.13
C ALA A 157 -0.84 -14.36 10.18
N ALA A 158 0.08 -13.97 11.06
CA ALA A 158 1.22 -14.80 11.44
C ALA A 158 1.74 -14.41 12.82
N SER A 159 2.01 -15.42 13.65
CA SER A 159 2.49 -15.28 15.03
C SER A 159 3.96 -15.67 15.21
N SER A 160 4.59 -16.22 14.16
CA SER A 160 5.99 -16.63 14.18
C SER A 160 6.63 -16.52 12.80
N ALA A 161 7.95 -16.43 12.76
CA ALA A 161 8.70 -16.45 11.51
C ALA A 161 8.44 -17.73 10.68
N LEU A 162 8.23 -18.88 11.34
CA LEU A 162 7.96 -20.15 10.65
C LEU A 162 6.58 -20.16 9.97
N GLU A 163 5.56 -19.62 10.63
CA GLU A 163 4.22 -19.45 10.06
C GLU A 163 4.27 -18.43 8.91
N ALA A 164 4.89 -17.27 9.15
CA ALA A 164 5.00 -16.19 8.18
C ALA A 164 5.80 -16.57 6.92
N LYS A 165 6.76 -17.49 7.06
CA LYS A 165 7.58 -18.01 5.96
C LYS A 165 6.73 -18.57 4.83
N TYR A 166 5.68 -19.34 5.15
CA TYR A 166 4.86 -20.06 4.18
C TYR A 166 3.63 -19.24 3.78
N ASP A 167 3.85 -18.04 3.23
CA ASP A 167 2.80 -17.10 2.83
C ASP A 167 2.22 -17.38 1.44
N VAL A 168 1.63 -18.57 1.27
CA VAL A 168 1.07 -19.05 0.00
C VAL A 168 0.07 -18.05 -0.60
N GLY A 169 -0.83 -17.49 0.22
CA GLY A 169 -1.83 -16.51 -0.24
C GLY A 169 -1.18 -15.29 -0.90
N ARG A 170 -0.14 -14.72 -0.27
CA ARG A 170 0.61 -13.58 -0.82
C ARG A 170 1.38 -13.93 -2.08
N THR A 171 2.00 -15.12 -2.12
CA THR A 171 2.70 -15.61 -3.32
C THR A 171 1.73 -15.76 -4.50
N MET A 172 0.56 -16.37 -4.28
CA MET A 172 -0.46 -16.53 -5.31
C MET A 172 -1.08 -15.20 -5.75
N TYR A 173 -1.26 -14.26 -4.82
CA TYR A 173 -1.70 -12.90 -5.12
C TYR A 173 -0.74 -12.22 -6.10
N TYR A 174 0.56 -12.13 -5.78
CA TYR A 174 1.52 -11.49 -6.68
C TYR A 174 1.67 -12.22 -8.02
N TYR A 175 1.68 -13.56 -8.01
CA TYR A 175 1.67 -14.34 -9.25
C TYR A 175 0.50 -13.96 -10.16
N SER A 176 -0.73 -13.98 -9.63
CA SER A 176 -1.92 -13.72 -10.42
C SER A 176 -1.98 -12.26 -10.90
N TYR A 177 -1.69 -11.29 -10.03
CA TYR A 177 -1.73 -9.86 -10.36
C TYR A 177 -0.68 -9.48 -11.40
N LEU A 178 0.56 -9.97 -11.27
CA LEU A 178 1.62 -9.70 -12.25
C LEU A 178 1.41 -10.46 -13.55
N SER A 179 0.75 -11.63 -13.53
CA SER A 179 0.33 -12.32 -14.75
C SER A 179 -0.71 -11.50 -15.52
N GLU A 180 -1.72 -10.97 -14.82
CA GLU A 180 -2.75 -10.13 -15.45
C GLU A 180 -2.20 -8.75 -15.88
N ALA A 181 -1.25 -8.18 -15.15
CA ALA A 181 -0.52 -6.98 -15.59
C ALA A 181 0.30 -7.25 -16.86
N HIS A 182 1.02 -8.38 -16.92
CA HIS A 182 1.76 -8.78 -18.11
C HIS A 182 0.82 -8.95 -19.31
N ARG A 183 -0.37 -9.53 -19.12
CA ARG A 183 -1.39 -9.62 -20.18
C ARG A 183 -1.94 -8.24 -20.55
N ALA A 184 -2.15 -7.33 -19.60
CA ALA A 184 -2.54 -5.95 -19.90
C ALA A 184 -1.51 -5.24 -20.80
N ILE A 185 -0.21 -5.47 -20.57
CA ILE A 185 0.87 -4.92 -21.40
C ILE A 185 0.89 -5.57 -22.79
N THR A 186 0.85 -6.91 -22.84
CA THR A 186 1.15 -7.67 -24.06
C THR A 186 -0.05 -7.94 -24.95
N GLU A 187 -1.25 -8.03 -24.38
CA GLU A 187 -2.50 -8.32 -25.09
C GLU A 187 -3.36 -7.06 -25.26
N ASP A 188 -3.37 -6.13 -24.29
CA ASP A 188 -4.24 -4.95 -24.31
C ASP A 188 -3.51 -3.61 -24.58
N GLU A 189 -2.19 -3.66 -24.78
CA GLU A 189 -1.35 -2.49 -25.08
C GLU A 189 -1.41 -1.39 -24.00
N VAL A 190 -1.65 -1.77 -22.74
CA VAL A 190 -1.63 -0.82 -21.61
C VAL A 190 -0.18 -0.44 -21.28
N HIS A 191 0.10 0.87 -21.19
CA HIS A 191 1.42 1.40 -20.79
C HIS A 191 1.67 1.28 -19.27
N PHE A 192 1.74 0.04 -18.78
CA PHE A 192 2.05 -0.25 -17.38
C PHE A 192 3.56 -0.38 -17.17
N VAL A 193 4.14 0.42 -16.27
CA VAL A 193 5.60 0.60 -16.17
C VAL A 193 6.18 0.24 -14.80
N GLY A 194 5.35 -0.03 -13.79
CA GLY A 194 5.86 -0.37 -12.46
C GLY A 194 4.82 -1.00 -11.54
N PHE A 195 5.29 -1.88 -10.66
CA PHE A 195 4.51 -2.53 -9.63
C PHE A 195 5.29 -2.52 -8.32
N TYR A 196 4.74 -1.91 -7.28
CA TYR A 196 5.33 -1.84 -5.96
C TYR A 196 4.48 -2.61 -4.96
N ALA A 197 5.10 -3.63 -4.36
CA ALA A 197 4.46 -4.49 -3.37
C ALA A 197 4.30 -3.73 -2.03
N TRP A 198 3.07 -3.66 -1.53
CA TRP A 198 2.80 -3.29 -0.14
C TRP A 198 2.89 -4.56 0.73
N SER A 199 3.93 -4.72 1.54
CA SER A 199 5.03 -3.78 1.78
C SER A 199 6.37 -4.50 1.88
N LEU A 200 7.46 -3.73 1.95
CA LEU A 200 8.80 -4.31 2.14
C LEU A 200 8.87 -5.13 3.44
N MET A 201 8.23 -4.66 4.52
CA MET A 201 8.30 -5.29 5.84
C MET A 201 6.99 -5.11 6.59
N ASP A 202 6.68 -6.05 7.48
CA ASP A 202 5.51 -5.92 8.36
C ASP A 202 5.62 -4.60 9.14
N ASN A 203 4.51 -3.87 9.21
CA ASN A 203 4.48 -2.50 9.72
C ASN A 203 3.19 -2.25 10.52
N PHE A 204 2.98 -1.00 10.92
CA PHE A 204 1.79 -0.56 11.66
C PHE A 204 0.64 -0.27 10.68
N GLU A 205 -0.31 -1.21 10.59
CA GLU A 205 -1.46 -1.17 9.70
C GLU A 205 -2.64 -0.42 10.35
N TRP A 206 -2.45 0.88 10.59
CA TRP A 206 -3.49 1.80 11.03
C TRP A 206 -4.25 1.30 12.29
N GLU A 207 -5.57 1.16 12.19
CA GLU A 207 -6.44 0.69 13.28
C GLU A 207 -6.20 -0.78 13.66
N MET A 208 -5.57 -1.56 12.78
CA MET A 208 -5.26 -2.98 12.99
C MET A 208 -3.90 -3.20 13.66
N GLY A 209 -3.16 -2.12 13.95
CA GLY A 209 -1.89 -2.20 14.65
C GLY A 209 -0.88 -3.10 13.93
N TYR A 210 -0.38 -4.12 14.61
CA TYR A 210 0.59 -5.08 14.05
C TYR A 210 -0.02 -6.48 13.83
N GLU A 211 -1.35 -6.60 13.89
CA GLU A 211 -2.03 -7.90 13.70
C GLU A 211 -1.99 -8.32 12.22
N GLU A 212 -2.22 -7.36 11.32
CA GLU A 212 -2.21 -7.61 9.88
C GLU A 212 -0.79 -7.52 9.30
N ARG A 213 -0.31 -8.63 8.75
CA ARG A 213 1.05 -8.72 8.19
C ARG A 213 0.98 -8.56 6.67
N PHE A 214 1.34 -7.38 6.14
CA PHE A 214 1.43 -7.13 4.69
C PHE A 214 2.84 -7.34 4.12
N GLY A 215 3.87 -7.28 4.97
CA GLY A 215 5.25 -7.28 4.54
C GLY A 215 5.65 -8.55 3.81
N VAL A 216 6.56 -8.43 2.84
CA VAL A 216 7.28 -9.58 2.27
C VAL A 216 8.44 -10.04 3.19
N LEU A 217 8.74 -9.24 4.22
CA LEU A 217 9.55 -9.60 5.38
C LEU A 217 8.66 -9.67 6.63
N TYR A 218 8.83 -10.74 7.41
CA TYR A 218 8.22 -10.89 8.72
C TYR A 218 9.03 -10.11 9.74
N ASN A 219 8.40 -9.20 10.46
CA ASN A 219 9.04 -8.51 11.58
C ASN A 219 8.66 -9.22 12.88
N ASP A 220 9.67 -9.76 13.55
CA ASP A 220 9.54 -10.31 14.88
C ASP A 220 9.62 -9.16 15.88
N PHE A 221 8.45 -8.63 16.24
CA PHE A 221 8.35 -7.49 17.13
C PHE A 221 8.58 -7.94 18.56
N GLU A 222 9.57 -7.34 19.22
CA GLU A 222 9.60 -7.36 20.68
C GLU A 222 8.52 -6.44 21.22
N GLU A 223 7.37 -7.00 21.54
CA GLU A 223 6.24 -6.24 22.08
C GLU A 223 6.55 -5.70 23.49
N GLY A 224 6.07 -4.49 23.75
CA GLY A 224 6.07 -3.87 25.07
C GLY A 224 4.76 -3.12 25.31
N VAL A 225 4.56 -2.69 26.55
CA VAL A 225 3.40 -1.86 26.93
C VAL A 225 3.79 -0.39 26.75
N ASP A 226 3.04 0.34 25.93
CA ASP A 226 3.13 1.80 25.87
C ASP A 226 2.11 2.43 26.84
N GLU A 227 2.62 2.97 27.95
CA GLU A 227 1.84 3.64 29.01
C GLU A 227 1.02 4.85 28.50
N GLY A 228 1.38 5.41 27.34
CA GLY A 228 0.66 6.50 26.69
C GLY A 228 -0.44 6.06 25.71
N THR A 229 -0.62 4.75 25.49
CA THR A 229 -1.64 4.27 24.55
C THR A 229 -3.05 4.43 25.12
N PRO A 230 -4.02 4.92 24.32
CA PRO A 230 -5.42 4.94 24.72
C PRO A 230 -5.90 3.60 25.29
N GLY A 231 -6.24 3.57 26.57
CA GLY A 231 -6.82 2.40 27.23
C GLY A 231 -8.34 2.40 27.13
N PRO A 232 -9.01 1.38 27.70
CA PRO A 232 -10.47 1.36 27.78
C PRO A 232 -11.05 2.65 28.40
N GLN A 233 -10.32 3.25 29.33
CA GLN A 233 -10.71 4.48 30.02
C GLN A 233 -10.35 5.77 29.26
N THR A 234 -9.72 5.69 28.08
CA THR A 234 -9.34 6.88 27.33
C THR A 234 -10.56 7.49 26.66
N PRO A 235 -10.80 8.80 26.88
CA PRO A 235 -11.98 9.44 26.34
C PRO A 235 -11.87 9.68 24.83
N VAL A 236 -12.97 9.46 24.12
CA VAL A 236 -13.03 9.56 22.64
C VAL A 236 -13.63 10.90 22.23
N TYR A 237 -13.06 11.53 21.20
CA TYR A 237 -13.68 12.71 20.58
C TYR A 237 -14.80 12.28 19.64
N ASN A 238 -16.02 12.78 19.87
CA ASN A 238 -17.15 12.58 18.98
C ASN A 238 -17.18 13.73 17.95
N PRO A 239 -16.92 13.48 16.65
CA PRO A 239 -16.87 14.52 15.63
C PRO A 239 -18.23 15.13 15.29
N TYR A 240 -19.34 14.45 15.62
CA TYR A 240 -20.69 14.93 15.36
C TYR A 240 -21.22 15.85 16.46
N SER A 241 -20.85 15.60 17.71
CA SER A 241 -21.23 16.46 18.84
C SER A 241 -20.14 17.48 19.21
N GLY A 242 -18.91 17.32 18.73
CA GLY A 242 -17.76 18.15 19.11
C GLY A 242 -17.31 17.96 20.55
N GLN A 243 -17.78 16.91 21.22
CA GLN A 243 -17.50 16.65 22.64
C GLN A 243 -16.56 15.47 22.81
N VAL A 244 -15.72 15.57 23.83
CA VAL A 244 -14.88 14.46 24.31
C VAL A 244 -15.66 13.68 25.36
N GLY A 245 -15.94 12.40 25.11
CA GLY A 245 -16.70 11.54 26.00
C GLY A 245 -16.80 10.08 25.50
N GLY A 246 -17.22 9.18 26.39
CA GLY A 246 -17.22 7.73 26.12
C GLY A 246 -15.87 7.06 26.38
N GLU A 247 -15.85 5.73 26.38
CA GLU A 247 -14.66 4.89 26.57
C GLU A 247 -14.17 4.35 25.22
N CYS A 248 -12.85 4.29 25.00
CA CYS A 248 -12.22 3.85 23.75
C CYS A 248 -12.58 2.39 23.34
N GLY A 249 -13.15 1.61 24.27
CA GLY A 249 -13.55 0.22 24.03
C GLY A 249 -12.36 -0.74 23.85
N LEU A 250 -12.65 -2.05 23.72
CA LEU A 250 -11.65 -3.13 23.61
C LEU A 250 -10.72 -3.01 22.39
N LYS A 251 -11.11 -2.26 21.35
CA LYS A 251 -10.29 -2.07 20.15
C LYS A 251 -9.12 -1.11 20.34
N CYS A 252 -9.13 -0.27 21.38
CA CYS A 252 -7.98 0.57 21.71
C CYS A 252 -6.94 -0.15 22.58
N SER A 253 -7.33 -1.27 23.23
CA SER A 253 -6.49 -1.96 24.21
C SER A 253 -5.48 -2.96 23.63
N THR A 254 -5.28 -3.03 22.32
CA THR A 254 -4.26 -3.90 21.70
C THR A 254 -2.90 -3.20 21.60
N SER A 255 -2.49 -2.53 22.68
CA SER A 255 -1.29 -1.70 22.73
C SER A 255 0.03 -2.47 22.96
N SER A 256 0.10 -3.72 22.56
CA SER A 256 1.40 -4.34 22.33
C SER A 256 2.02 -3.65 21.09
N LYS A 257 2.76 -2.59 21.35
CA LYS A 257 3.57 -1.93 20.33
C LYS A 257 4.96 -2.56 20.38
N PRO A 258 5.66 -2.66 19.24
CA PRO A 258 7.07 -2.97 19.23
C PRO A 258 7.77 -1.96 20.13
N SER A 259 8.47 -2.46 21.15
CA SER A 259 9.18 -1.63 22.12
C SER A 259 10.25 -0.84 21.39
N THR A 260 10.13 0.49 21.38
CA THR A 260 11.15 1.37 20.78
C THR A 260 12.50 1.21 21.47
N ALA A 261 12.51 0.94 22.78
CA ALA A 261 13.69 0.63 23.56
C ALA A 261 14.39 -0.69 23.13
N ARG A 262 13.70 -1.55 22.38
CA ARG A 262 14.22 -2.82 21.86
C ARG A 262 14.13 -2.91 20.35
N ALA A 263 13.94 -1.78 19.66
CA ALA A 263 13.85 -1.74 18.20
C ALA A 263 15.11 -2.29 17.52
N SER A 264 16.28 -2.14 18.15
CA SER A 264 17.54 -2.71 17.69
C SER A 264 17.62 -4.24 17.82
N ALA A 265 16.84 -4.84 18.73
CA ALA A 265 16.78 -6.29 18.95
C ALA A 265 15.76 -6.99 18.03
N GLN A 266 14.87 -6.25 17.37
CA GLN A 266 13.91 -6.80 16.42
C GLN A 266 14.62 -7.50 15.27
N THR A 267 14.09 -8.66 14.88
CA THR A 267 14.62 -9.43 13.75
C THR A 267 13.63 -9.40 12.58
N ARG A 268 14.16 -9.54 11.36
CA ARG A 268 13.36 -9.59 10.13
C ARG A 268 13.64 -10.90 9.42
N HIS A 269 12.61 -11.60 9.00
CA HIS A 269 12.71 -12.91 8.35
C HIS A 269 12.08 -12.88 6.98
N VAL A 270 12.73 -13.49 6.00
CA VAL A 270 12.25 -13.52 4.62
C VAL A 270 11.03 -14.45 4.48
N LYS A 271 9.98 -14.00 3.78
CA LYS A 271 8.83 -14.84 3.39
C LYS A 271 9.00 -15.38 1.97
N ASN A 272 8.27 -16.45 1.62
CA ASN A 272 8.30 -17.06 0.29
C ASN A 272 7.97 -16.06 -0.82
N SER A 273 7.04 -15.12 -0.57
CA SER A 273 6.67 -14.07 -1.53
C SER A 273 7.84 -13.18 -1.96
N LEU A 274 8.75 -12.78 -1.04
CA LEU A 274 9.93 -11.99 -1.41
C LEU A 274 10.85 -12.78 -2.33
N LEU A 275 11.08 -14.05 -2.03
CA LEU A 275 11.93 -14.92 -2.84
C LEU A 275 11.33 -15.16 -4.23
N TRP A 276 10.00 -15.27 -4.32
CA TRP A 276 9.28 -15.36 -5.59
C TRP A 276 9.42 -14.07 -6.41
N LEU A 277 9.21 -12.90 -5.79
CA LEU A 277 9.38 -11.59 -6.44
C LEU A 277 10.83 -11.35 -6.87
N GLN A 278 11.81 -11.73 -6.05
CA GLN A 278 13.22 -11.64 -6.39
C GLN A 278 13.57 -12.54 -7.58
N ARG A 279 12.99 -13.74 -7.66
CA ARG A 279 13.18 -14.64 -8.81
C ARG A 279 12.63 -13.98 -10.08
N LEU A 280 11.42 -13.45 -10.03
CA LEU A 280 10.82 -12.71 -11.14
C LEU A 280 11.72 -11.54 -11.57
N TRP A 281 12.19 -10.73 -10.63
CA TRP A 281 13.07 -9.58 -10.90
C TRP A 281 14.35 -10.00 -11.62
N ASN A 282 14.99 -11.07 -11.16
CA ASN A 282 16.26 -11.54 -11.71
C ASN A 282 16.13 -12.24 -13.06
N THR A 283 15.00 -12.90 -13.35
CA THR A 283 14.84 -13.66 -14.59
C THR A 283 13.94 -13.00 -15.62
N SER A 284 13.16 -11.99 -15.23
CA SER A 284 12.09 -11.40 -16.06
C SER A 284 11.08 -12.45 -16.59
N THR A 285 10.93 -13.56 -15.87
CA THR A 285 9.98 -14.62 -16.21
C THR A 285 9.11 -14.91 -15.00
N ILE A 286 7.79 -14.96 -15.18
CA ILE A 286 6.84 -15.28 -14.13
C ILE A 286 7.04 -16.75 -13.70
N PRO A 287 7.57 -17.02 -12.49
CA PRO A 287 7.80 -18.39 -12.04
C PRO A 287 6.46 -19.06 -11.72
N ASP A 288 6.29 -20.30 -12.18
CA ASP A 288 5.14 -21.12 -11.80
C ASP A 288 5.07 -21.25 -10.28
N PRO A 289 3.98 -20.79 -9.64
CA PRO A 289 3.91 -20.67 -8.20
C PRO A 289 3.81 -22.04 -7.54
N ALA A 290 3.20 -23.04 -8.18
CA ALA A 290 3.08 -24.39 -7.63
C ALA A 290 4.46 -25.07 -7.53
N ARG A 291 5.26 -25.01 -8.59
CA ARG A 291 6.65 -25.51 -8.60
C ARG A 291 7.52 -24.77 -7.59
N PHE A 292 7.38 -23.44 -7.52
CA PHE A 292 8.12 -22.63 -6.56
C PHE A 292 7.77 -23.01 -5.11
N LEU A 293 6.48 -23.08 -4.78
CA LEU A 293 6.02 -23.43 -3.44
C LEU A 293 6.39 -24.87 -3.07
N ALA A 294 6.27 -25.83 -3.99
CA ALA A 294 6.71 -27.21 -3.76
C ALA A 294 8.21 -27.30 -3.44
N ALA A 295 9.06 -26.57 -4.17
CA ALA A 295 10.49 -26.47 -3.89
C ALA A 295 10.76 -25.83 -2.51
N SER A 296 9.96 -24.84 -2.11
CA SER A 296 10.08 -24.19 -0.79
C SER A 296 9.78 -25.13 0.38
N LEU A 297 8.83 -26.06 0.21
CA LEU A 297 8.44 -27.05 1.21
C LEU A 297 9.45 -28.21 1.29
N GLY A 298 10.07 -28.58 0.17
CA GLY A 298 11.10 -29.62 0.11
C GLY A 298 12.47 -29.22 0.67
N GLY A 299 12.64 -27.98 1.14
CA GLY A 299 13.93 -27.47 1.63
C GLY A 299 14.92 -27.08 0.52
N ASP A 300 14.47 -27.02 -0.73
CA ASP A 300 15.30 -26.73 -1.91
C ASP A 300 15.60 -25.24 -2.11
N ILE A 301 14.93 -24.37 -1.35
CA ILE A 301 15.16 -22.93 -1.38
C ILE A 301 16.07 -22.57 -0.22
N CYS A 302 17.20 -21.95 -0.56
CA CYS A 302 18.17 -21.38 0.38
C CYS A 302 17.51 -20.41 1.36
N TYR A 303 17.25 -20.89 2.58
CA TYR A 303 16.79 -20.08 3.70
C TYR A 303 17.96 -19.86 4.65
N GLY A 304 18.86 -18.94 4.31
CA GLY A 304 19.96 -18.54 5.20
C GLY A 304 21.33 -18.72 4.61
N ARG A 305 22.34 -18.23 5.35
CA ARG A 305 23.72 -18.66 5.15
C ARG A 305 23.88 -20.06 5.69
N GLY A 306 24.35 -20.99 4.86
CA GLY A 306 24.56 -22.38 5.27
C GLY A 306 24.79 -23.31 4.08
N SER A 307 25.23 -24.54 4.36
CA SER A 307 25.26 -25.62 3.36
C SER A 307 24.02 -26.50 3.51
N TYR A 308 23.26 -26.63 2.43
CA TYR A 308 22.03 -27.42 2.35
C TYR A 308 22.30 -28.67 1.51
N SER A 309 21.77 -29.81 1.91
CA SER A 309 21.93 -31.06 1.15
C SER A 309 20.79 -31.20 0.15
N LYS A 310 21.12 -31.26 -1.15
CA LYS A 310 20.17 -31.54 -2.23
C LYS A 310 20.73 -32.65 -3.11
N GLY A 311 20.02 -33.79 -3.19
CA GLY A 311 20.41 -34.92 -4.04
C GLY A 311 21.79 -35.52 -3.74
N GLY A 312 22.25 -35.48 -2.49
CA GLY A 312 23.57 -35.97 -2.07
C GLY A 312 24.73 -34.99 -2.27
N GLY A 313 24.48 -33.80 -2.83
CA GLY A 313 25.44 -32.70 -2.92
C GLY A 313 25.15 -31.57 -1.92
N ALA A 314 26.19 -30.88 -1.47
CA ALA A 314 26.07 -29.69 -0.62
C ALA A 314 25.97 -28.42 -1.48
N VAL A 315 24.93 -27.62 -1.25
CA VAL A 315 24.71 -26.31 -1.87
C VAL A 315 24.96 -25.25 -0.81
N THR A 316 25.96 -24.40 -1.00
CA THR A 316 26.24 -23.28 -0.09
C THR A 316 25.40 -22.06 -0.47
N CYS A 317 24.56 -21.64 0.45
CA CYS A 317 23.66 -20.50 0.32
C CYS A 317 24.24 -19.28 1.04
N ALA A 318 24.08 -18.09 0.45
CA ALA A 318 24.68 -16.84 0.94
C ALA A 318 23.66 -15.80 1.47
N LEU A 319 22.35 -16.09 1.40
CA LEU A 319 21.30 -15.15 1.77
C LEU A 319 21.27 -14.95 3.29
N ASN A 320 21.58 -13.75 3.78
CA ASN A 320 21.37 -13.43 5.19
C ASN A 320 19.86 -13.33 5.45
N LEU A 321 19.34 -14.21 6.31
CA LEU A 321 17.90 -14.30 6.61
C LEU A 321 17.43 -13.44 7.75
N SER A 322 18.36 -12.95 8.56
CA SER A 322 18.09 -12.05 9.67
C SER A 322 19.00 -10.86 9.51
N TYR A 323 18.39 -9.69 9.35
CA TYR A 323 19.09 -8.42 9.41
C TYR A 323 18.82 -7.84 10.80
N PRO A 324 19.86 -7.53 11.59
CA PRO A 324 19.66 -6.84 12.86
C PRO A 324 18.93 -5.52 12.63
N GLY A 325 18.22 -5.05 13.66
CA GLY A 325 17.68 -3.69 13.67
C GLY A 325 18.79 -2.65 13.43
N PRO A 326 18.43 -1.40 13.09
CA PRO A 326 19.41 -0.33 12.93
C PRO A 326 20.33 -0.27 14.16
N ILE A 327 21.65 -0.28 13.91
CA ILE A 327 22.66 -0.17 14.95
C ILE A 327 22.46 1.20 15.60
N GLU A 328 22.23 1.22 16.92
CA GLU A 328 22.23 2.48 17.66
C GLU A 328 23.54 3.22 17.34
N SER A 329 23.44 4.40 16.73
CA SER A 329 24.60 5.28 16.65
C SER A 329 25.11 5.47 18.08
N PRO A 330 26.41 5.27 18.36
CA PRO A 330 26.93 5.44 19.71
C PRO A 330 26.51 6.83 20.17
N ALA A 331 25.74 6.87 21.25
CA ALA A 331 25.25 8.11 21.83
C ALA A 331 26.46 9.02 22.05
N GLY A 332 26.63 10.02 21.18
CA GLY A 332 27.53 11.12 21.44
C GLY A 332 27.19 11.68 22.82
N PRO A 333 28.18 12.00 23.66
CA PRO A 333 27.94 12.29 25.06
C PRO A 333 26.86 13.37 25.14
N ARG A 334 25.71 13.01 25.73
CA ARG A 334 24.66 13.96 26.08
C ARG A 334 25.28 14.91 27.08
N GLY A 335 25.83 16.01 26.57
CA GLY A 335 26.33 17.13 27.35
C GLY A 335 25.16 17.63 28.19
N ARG A 336 25.19 17.22 29.45
CA ARG A 336 24.29 17.68 30.50
C ARG A 336 24.62 19.16 30.72
N ALA A 337 24.02 20.05 29.92
CA ALA A 337 24.04 21.48 30.18
C ALA A 337 23.18 21.73 31.41
N GLY A 338 23.77 21.53 32.58
CA GLY A 338 23.22 21.96 33.85
C GLY A 338 23.01 23.46 33.80
N ARG A 339 21.75 23.88 33.92
CA ARG A 339 21.42 25.24 34.34
C ARG A 339 21.99 25.43 35.75
N GLY A 340 23.05 26.22 35.85
CA GLY A 340 23.57 26.77 37.10
C GLY A 340 23.91 28.24 36.84
N GLY A 341 23.12 29.14 37.41
CA GLY A 341 23.35 30.58 37.31
C GLY A 341 24.55 31.05 38.13
N GLY A 342 25.16 32.14 37.69
CA GLY A 342 26.20 32.87 38.41
C GLY A 342 26.74 34.02 37.57
N ALA A 343 26.47 35.24 37.99
CA ALA A 343 26.72 36.51 37.30
C ALA A 343 28.19 36.97 37.31
N GLY A 344 28.57 37.87 36.39
CA GLY A 344 29.74 38.74 36.59
C GLY A 344 30.42 39.32 35.34
N GLY A 345 29.90 40.44 34.81
CA GLY A 345 30.62 41.68 34.48
C GLY A 345 31.85 41.72 33.54
N GLY A 346 31.74 42.60 32.52
CA GLY A 346 32.84 43.28 31.81
C GLY A 346 33.14 42.70 30.42
N GLY A 347 33.20 43.43 29.31
CA GLY A 347 33.26 44.86 29.05
C GLY A 347 34.21 45.11 27.86
N GLY A 348 33.67 45.40 26.67
CA GLY A 348 34.38 46.09 25.57
C GLY A 348 35.11 45.25 24.49
N PRO A 349 35.02 45.62 23.18
CA PRO A 349 35.67 44.97 22.01
C PRO A 349 36.99 45.70 21.62
N PRO A 350 37.66 45.59 20.42
CA PRO A 350 37.60 44.76 19.18
C PRO A 350 39.05 44.28 18.71
N PRO A 351 39.54 44.43 17.44
CA PRO A 351 39.33 43.78 16.10
C PRO A 351 40.61 42.98 15.61
N PRO A 352 40.84 42.57 14.33
CA PRO A 352 40.02 42.61 13.10
C PRO A 352 39.47 41.25 12.61
#